data_AF-A0A351Q807-F1
#
_entry.id   AF-A0A351Q807-F1
#
_cell.length_a   1.000
_cell.length_b   1.000
_cell.length_c   1.000
_cell.angle_alpha   90.00
_cell.angle_beta   90.00
_cell.angle_gamma   90.00
#
_symmetry.space_group_name_H-M   'P 1'
#
loop_
_entity.id
_entity.type
_entity.pdbx_description
1 polymer ?
#
loop_
_entity_poly.entity_id
_entity_poly.type
_entity_poly.pdbx_seq_one_letter_code
_entity_poly.pdbx_strand_id
1 'polypeptide(L)'
;MEDEHIYKNHNKTMLLYHLVFPAKYRRKVFTEEVGERLKEICMEIEKCYEIRFVEIGMEEDHVHFLVQSVPKLAVTRIVTIIKSITAREIFMSYPRIKKEILWGGALWTSGYYANTVGLYASKETITRYIQNQGQEKREYKKIYENQPELDFGL
;
A
#
# COMPACT_ATOMS: atom_id res chain seq x y z
N MET A 1 6.38 16.63 5.23
CA MET A 1 6.11 15.92 6.50
C MET A 1 7.18 14.85 6.56
N GLU A 2 8.09 14.87 7.54
CA GLU A 2 9.13 13.84 7.62
C GLU A 2 8.46 12.50 7.89
N ASP A 3 8.62 11.54 6.99
CA ASP A 3 8.12 10.18 7.16
C ASP A 3 8.85 9.54 8.33
N GLU A 4 8.24 9.61 9.51
CA GLU A 4 8.78 9.06 10.74
C GLU A 4 8.63 7.54 10.77
N HIS A 5 9.64 6.86 11.30
CA HIS A 5 9.55 5.42 11.54
C HIS A 5 8.45 5.14 12.57
N ILE A 6 7.75 4.01 12.42
CA ILE A 6 6.86 3.51 13.46
C ILE A 6 7.71 2.88 14.55
N TYR A 7 7.53 3.32 15.79
CA TYR A 7 8.17 2.76 16.98
C TYR A 7 7.18 1.90 17.77
N LYS A 8 7.59 0.69 18.14
CA LYS A 8 6.90 -0.23 19.05
C LYS A 8 7.91 -0.76 20.06
N ASN A 9 7.43 -1.42 21.12
CA ASN A 9 8.27 -1.92 22.23
C ASN A 9 9.53 -2.69 21.80
N HIS A 10 9.46 -3.43 20.70
CA HIS A 10 10.55 -4.29 20.24
C HIS A 10 10.91 -4.09 18.76
N ASN A 11 10.43 -3.02 18.11
CA ASN A 11 10.78 -2.75 16.73
C ASN A 11 10.67 -1.26 16.38
N LYS A 12 11.51 -0.86 15.42
CA LYS A 12 11.45 0.42 14.70
C LYS A 12 11.36 0.08 13.23
N THR A 13 10.29 0.48 12.54
CA THR A 13 10.05 0.05 11.16
C THR A 13 9.68 1.20 10.25
N MET A 14 10.16 1.12 9.01
CA MET A 14 9.74 1.96 7.89
C MET A 14 9.29 1.03 6.76
N LEU A 15 8.01 0.66 6.76
CA LEU A 15 7.43 -0.26 5.79
C LEU A 15 6.41 0.50 4.95
N LEU A 16 6.84 0.96 3.77
CA LEU A 16 5.97 1.61 2.81
C LEU A 16 5.60 0.66 1.68
N TYR A 17 4.34 0.72 1.27
CA TYR A 17 3.79 -0.05 0.18
C TYR A 17 3.08 0.89 -0.80
N HIS A 18 3.45 0.81 -2.08
CA HIS A 18 2.66 1.35 -3.17
C HIS A 18 1.65 0.30 -3.61
N LEU A 19 0.37 0.59 -3.39
CA LEU A 19 -0.74 -0.27 -3.75
C LEU A 19 -1.53 0.38 -4.88
N VAL A 20 -1.98 -0.42 -5.87
CA VAL A 20 -2.87 0.07 -6.92
C VAL A 20 -4.09 -0.82 -7.01
N PHE A 21 -5.26 -0.21 -6.89
CA PHE A 21 -6.55 -0.89 -6.97
C PHE A 21 -7.32 -0.40 -8.20
N PRO A 22 -7.43 -1.22 -9.25
CA PRO A 22 -8.30 -0.92 -10.38
C PRO A 22 -9.77 -1.08 -10.00
N ALA A 23 -10.61 -0.15 -10.48
CA ALA A 23 -12.05 -0.32 -10.48
C ALA A 23 -12.42 -1.60 -11.24
N LYS A 24 -13.50 -2.26 -10.82
CA LYS A 24 -14.02 -3.44 -11.49
C LYS A 24 -14.35 -3.08 -12.95
N TYR A 25 -13.85 -3.90 -13.87
CA TYR A 25 -13.94 -3.68 -15.33
C TYR A 25 -13.32 -2.36 -15.81
N ARG A 26 -12.43 -1.73 -15.03
CA ARG A 26 -11.82 -0.43 -15.35
C ARG A 26 -12.88 0.65 -15.63
N ARG A 27 -14.03 0.56 -14.97
CA ARG A 27 -15.09 1.57 -15.09
C ARG A 27 -14.63 2.88 -14.46
N LYS A 28 -14.95 3.99 -15.14
CA LYS A 28 -14.65 5.35 -14.72
C LYS A 28 -15.61 5.81 -13.61
N VAL A 29 -15.35 5.37 -12.38
CA VAL A 29 -16.23 5.59 -11.21
C VAL A 29 -15.66 6.58 -10.21
N PHE A 30 -14.36 6.90 -10.30
CA PHE A 30 -13.70 7.82 -9.38
C PHE A 30 -13.77 9.24 -9.95
N THR A 31 -14.85 9.93 -9.60
CA THR A 31 -14.98 11.38 -9.77
C THR A 31 -14.37 12.10 -8.56
N GLU A 32 -14.17 13.41 -8.65
CA GLU A 32 -13.65 14.23 -7.54
C GLU A 32 -14.44 14.02 -6.23
N GLU A 33 -15.77 13.99 -6.31
CA GLU A 33 -16.67 13.74 -5.17
C GLU A 33 -16.47 12.34 -4.56
N VAL A 34 -16.33 11.31 -5.40
CA VAL A 34 -16.07 9.94 -4.96
C VAL A 34 -14.67 9.83 -4.34
N GLY A 35 -13.70 10.55 -4.90
CA GLY A 35 -12.34 10.65 -4.38
C GLY A 35 -12.26 11.29 -3.01
N GLU A 36 -12.97 12.40 -2.79
CA GLU A 36 -13.03 13.07 -1.49
C GLU A 36 -13.65 12.15 -0.44
N ARG A 37 -14.75 11.47 -0.78
CA ARG A 37 -15.37 10.49 0.12
C ARG A 37 -14.44 9.30 0.40
N LEU A 38 -13.70 8.83 -0.60
CA LEU A 38 -12.71 7.76 -0.44
C LEU A 38 -11.63 8.16 0.56
N LYS A 39 -11.12 9.39 0.48
CA LYS A 39 -10.15 9.95 1.42
C LYS A 39 -10.70 9.93 2.85
N GLU A 40 -11.92 10.39 3.07
CA GLU A 40 -12.56 10.36 4.40
C GLU A 40 -12.62 8.94 4.97
N ILE A 41 -13.05 7.96 4.14
CA ILE A 41 -13.09 6.55 4.54
C ILE A 41 -11.70 6.04 4.92
N CYS A 42 -10.66 6.40 4.15
CA CYS A 42 -9.28 6.06 4.47
C CYS A 42 -8.84 6.64 5.82
N MET A 43 -9.21 7.88 6.15
CA MET A 43 -8.91 8.46 7.47
C MET A 43 -9.60 7.70 8.62
N GLU A 44 -10.82 7.19 8.41
CA GLU A 44 -11.49 6.33 9.40
C GLU A 44 -10.82 4.95 9.54
N ILE A 45 -10.28 4.41 8.44
CA ILE A 45 -9.48 3.17 8.48
C ILE A 45 -8.24 3.37 9.36
N GLU A 46 -7.53 4.50 9.27
CA GLU A 46 -6.34 4.75 10.11
C GLU A 46 -6.63 4.77 11.60
N LYS A 47 -7.82 5.22 11.99
CA LYS A 47 -8.23 5.25 13.41
C LYS A 47 -8.45 3.83 13.95
N CYS A 48 -8.82 2.90 13.08
CA CYS A 48 -9.21 1.54 13.45
C CYS A 48 -8.06 0.53 13.28
N TYR A 49 -7.09 0.82 12.41
CA TYR A 49 -6.06 -0.12 11.99
C TYR A 49 -4.68 0.53 12.01
N GLU A 50 -3.64 -0.28 12.20
CA GLU A 50 -2.23 0.17 12.13
C GLU A 50 -1.77 0.37 10.68
N ILE A 51 -2.55 1.13 9.92
CA ILE A 51 -2.38 1.45 8.50
C ILE A 51 -2.40 2.98 8.41
N ARG A 52 -1.38 3.59 7.81
CA ARG A 52 -1.30 5.03 7.55
C ARG A 52 -1.24 5.27 6.05
N PHE A 53 -2.11 6.13 5.55
CA PHE A 53 -2.11 6.61 4.18
C PHE A 53 -1.21 7.84 4.10
N VAL A 54 -0.05 7.67 3.47
CA VAL A 54 0.90 8.76 3.24
C VAL A 54 0.44 9.59 2.04
N GLU A 55 -0.05 8.92 1.00
CA GLU A 55 -0.58 9.57 -0.20
C GLU A 55 -1.70 8.74 -0.81
N ILE A 56 -2.71 9.42 -1.37
CA ILE A 56 -3.79 8.81 -2.14
C ILE A 56 -3.88 9.58 -3.46
N GLY A 57 -3.52 8.91 -4.56
CA GLY A 57 -3.66 9.43 -5.92
C GLY A 57 -4.75 8.65 -6.64
N MET A 58 -5.50 9.31 -7.53
CA MET A 58 -6.55 8.63 -8.30
C MET A 58 -6.61 9.09 -9.74
N GLU A 59 -7.03 8.15 -10.57
CA GLU A 59 -7.53 8.33 -11.92
C GLU A 59 -8.96 7.83 -11.96
N GLU A 60 -9.68 8.10 -13.06
CA GLU A 60 -11.10 7.78 -13.15
C GLU A 60 -11.40 6.27 -12.94
N ASP A 61 -10.46 5.39 -13.28
CA ASP A 61 -10.64 3.93 -13.29
C ASP A 61 -9.76 3.16 -12.27
N HIS A 62 -8.90 3.83 -11.50
CA HIS A 62 -8.06 3.18 -10.49
C HIS A 62 -7.55 4.17 -9.43
N VAL A 63 -7.10 3.63 -8.29
CA VAL A 63 -6.56 4.43 -7.18
C VAL A 63 -5.21 3.87 -6.74
N HIS A 64 -4.26 4.78 -6.58
CA HIS A 64 -2.94 4.58 -6.01
C HIS A 64 -2.94 4.95 -4.53
N PHE A 65 -2.36 4.09 -3.69
CA PHE A 65 -2.15 4.35 -2.28
C PHE A 65 -0.68 4.17 -1.95
N LEU A 66 -0.07 5.17 -1.31
CA LEU A 66 1.17 5.00 -0.58
C LEU A 66 0.83 4.78 0.89
N VAL A 67 1.14 3.59 1.41
CA VAL A 67 0.69 3.16 2.73
C VAL A 67 1.89 2.77 3.60
N GLN A 68 1.97 3.33 4.81
CA GLN A 68 2.87 2.85 5.85
C GLN A 68 2.12 1.88 6.78
N SER A 69 2.78 0.80 7.21
CA SER A 69 2.17 -0.18 8.11
C SER A 69 3.19 -0.84 9.04
N VAL A 70 2.71 -1.72 9.91
CA VAL A 70 3.49 -2.51 10.87
C VAL A 70 3.79 -3.92 10.33
N PRO A 71 4.90 -4.55 10.75
CA PRO A 71 5.28 -5.89 10.26
C PRO A 71 4.28 -6.99 10.63
N LYS A 72 3.42 -6.76 11.63
CA LYS A 72 2.37 -7.70 12.04
C LYS A 72 1.23 -7.80 11.00
N LEU A 73 1.06 -6.78 10.16
CA LEU A 73 0.04 -6.76 9.12
C LEU A 73 0.64 -7.21 7.79
N ALA A 74 0.30 -8.43 7.37
CA ALA A 74 0.64 -8.90 6.03
C ALA A 74 0.01 -8.01 4.96
N VAL A 75 0.71 -7.80 3.83
CA VAL A 75 0.24 -6.95 2.72
C VAL A 75 -1.15 -7.38 2.23
N THR A 76 -1.41 -8.69 2.12
CA THR A 76 -2.72 -9.24 1.75
C THR A 76 -3.83 -8.79 2.72
N ARG A 77 -3.53 -8.70 4.02
CA ARG A 77 -4.48 -8.23 5.03
C ARG A 77 -4.74 -6.74 4.92
N ILE A 78 -3.70 -5.93 4.69
CA ILE A 78 -3.81 -4.49 4.43
C ILE A 78 -4.74 -4.25 3.24
N VAL A 79 -4.46 -4.90 2.11
CA VAL A 79 -5.25 -4.80 0.89
C VAL A 79 -6.71 -5.22 1.11
N THR A 80 -6.93 -6.32 1.83
CA THR A 80 -8.29 -6.80 2.13
C THR A 80 -9.08 -5.77 2.94
N ILE A 81 -8.46 -5.19 3.98
CA ILE A 81 -9.10 -4.17 4.82
C ILE A 81 -9.48 -2.96 3.97
N ILE A 82 -8.52 -2.39 3.22
CA ILE A 82 -8.76 -1.19 2.43
C ILE A 82 -9.83 -1.46 1.36
N LYS A 83 -9.70 -2.52 0.56
CA LYS A 83 -10.64 -2.81 -0.53
C LYS A 83 -12.06 -3.08 -0.02
N SER A 84 -12.20 -3.85 1.06
CA SER A 84 -13.52 -4.23 1.57
C SER A 84 -14.29 -3.05 2.19
N ILE A 85 -13.62 -2.25 3.02
CA ILE A 85 -14.23 -1.11 3.69
C ILE A 85 -14.58 -0.03 2.66
N THR A 86 -13.62 0.35 1.80
CA THR A 86 -13.87 1.37 0.77
C THR A 86 -14.98 0.96 -0.18
N ALA A 87 -15.02 -0.31 -0.63
CA ALA A 87 -16.10 -0.77 -1.49
C ALA A 87 -17.47 -0.65 -0.80
N ARG A 88 -17.57 -1.07 0.47
CA ARG A 88 -18.83 -0.99 1.22
C ARG A 88 -19.29 0.46 1.37
N GLU A 89 -18.42 1.32 1.88
CA GLU A 89 -18.76 2.70 2.22
C GLU A 89 -19.04 3.55 0.97
N ILE A 90 -18.30 3.34 -0.13
CA ILE A 90 -18.59 4.02 -1.41
C ILE A 90 -19.93 3.57 -1.97
N PHE A 91 -20.28 2.28 -1.94
CA PHE A 91 -21.59 1.85 -2.40
C PHE A 91 -22.75 2.31 -1.52
N MET A 92 -22.52 2.52 -0.22
CA MET A 92 -23.50 3.12 0.67
C MET A 92 -23.68 4.62 0.39
N SER A 93 -22.58 5.34 0.16
CA SER A 93 -22.59 6.78 -0.10
C SER A 93 -23.13 7.09 -1.50
N TYR A 94 -22.83 6.24 -2.49
CA TYR A 94 -23.21 6.40 -3.88
C TYR A 94 -23.93 5.15 -4.43
N PRO A 95 -25.19 4.90 -4.03
CA PRO A 95 -25.96 3.73 -4.47
C PRO A 95 -26.07 3.62 -5.99
N ARG A 96 -26.00 4.75 -6.70
CA ARG A 96 -26.00 4.82 -8.17
C ARG A 96 -24.83 4.05 -8.79
N ILE A 97 -23.63 4.14 -8.23
CA ILE A 97 -22.44 3.41 -8.72
C ILE A 97 -22.71 1.90 -8.66
N LYS A 98 -23.28 1.41 -7.56
CA LYS A 98 -23.64 0.00 -7.41
C LYS A 98 -24.74 -0.43 -8.38
N LYS A 99 -25.80 0.38 -8.53
CA LYS A 99 -27.00 0.00 -9.28
C LYS A 99 -26.82 0.09 -10.80
N GLU A 100 -26.13 1.11 -11.27
CA GLU A 100 -26.08 1.44 -12.70
C GLU A 100 -24.76 1.07 -13.37
N ILE A 101 -23.63 1.17 -12.64
CA ILE A 101 -22.30 1.00 -13.24
C ILE A 101 -21.68 -0.36 -12.88
N LEU A 102 -21.79 -0.77 -11.61
CA LEU A 102 -21.15 -1.94 -11.02
C LEU A 102 -22.18 -2.88 -10.37
N TRP A 103 -23.18 -3.31 -11.14
CA TRP A 103 -24.31 -4.15 -10.68
C TRP A 103 -23.89 -5.51 -10.08
N GLY A 104 -22.67 -5.97 -10.37
CA GLY A 104 -22.07 -7.15 -9.73
C GLY A 104 -21.65 -6.95 -8.27
N GLY A 105 -21.81 -5.75 -7.71
CA GLY A 105 -21.56 -5.47 -6.29
C GLY A 105 -20.09 -5.47 -5.88
N ALA A 106 -19.17 -5.35 -6.84
CA ALA A 106 -17.73 -5.26 -6.60
C ALA A 106 -17.20 -3.92 -7.11
N LEU A 107 -16.65 -3.10 -6.22
CA LEU A 107 -16.02 -1.82 -6.59
C LEU A 107 -14.68 -2.06 -7.29
N TRP A 108 -13.88 -2.97 -6.74
CA TRP A 108 -12.52 -3.26 -7.19
C TRP A 108 -12.46 -4.56 -8.01
N THR A 109 -11.43 -4.70 -8.85
CA THR A 109 -11.04 -6.02 -9.38
C THR A 109 -10.61 -6.97 -8.26
N SER A 110 -10.51 -8.27 -8.52
CA SER A 110 -9.97 -9.23 -7.54
C SER A 110 -8.47 -8.97 -7.28
N GLY A 111 -7.72 -8.75 -8.36
CA GLY A 111 -6.29 -8.44 -8.32
C GLY A 111 -5.98 -7.06 -7.72
N TYR A 112 -4.70 -6.85 -7.46
CA TYR A 112 -4.12 -5.58 -7.03
C TYR A 112 -2.63 -5.58 -7.37
N TYR A 113 -2.05 -4.39 -7.51
CA TYR A 113 -0.60 -4.23 -7.51
C TYR A 113 -0.13 -3.89 -6.09
N ALA A 114 1.02 -4.43 -5.70
CA ALA A 114 1.71 -4.05 -4.48
C ALA A 114 3.22 -4.05 -4.71
N ASN A 115 3.88 -2.96 -4.35
CA ASN A 115 5.34 -2.84 -4.38
C ASN A 115 5.84 -2.19 -3.10
N THR A 116 6.99 -2.66 -2.59
CA THR A 116 7.64 -2.01 -1.45
C THR A 116 8.32 -0.73 -1.92
N VAL A 117 8.13 0.35 -1.18
CA VAL A 117 8.85 1.61 -1.39
C VAL A 117 9.85 1.76 -0.25
N GLY A 118 11.10 2.10 -0.57
CA GLY A 118 12.08 2.41 0.45
C GLY A 118 12.51 3.86 0.39
N LEU A 119 12.30 4.60 1.48
CA LEU A 119 12.66 6.01 1.62
C LEU A 119 14.15 6.30 1.39
N TYR A 120 15.01 5.33 1.75
CA TYR A 120 16.47 5.41 1.55
C TYR A 120 16.95 4.40 0.49
N ALA A 121 16.06 3.82 -0.31
CA ALA A 121 16.32 2.56 -1.01
C ALA A 121 16.70 2.73 -2.48
N SER A 122 17.80 3.46 -2.73
CA SER A 122 18.68 2.89 -3.76
C SER A 122 19.38 1.68 -3.14
N LYS A 123 19.53 0.59 -3.91
CA LYS A 123 20.27 -0.61 -3.48
C LYS A 123 21.65 -0.22 -2.93
N GLU A 124 22.25 0.80 -3.53
CA GLU A 124 23.53 1.40 -3.19
C GLU A 124 23.51 2.01 -1.79
N THR A 125 22.42 2.68 -1.40
CA THR A 125 22.30 3.35 -0.10
C THR A 125 22.14 2.33 1.03
N ILE A 126 21.33 1.29 0.82
CA ILE A 126 21.18 0.18 1.77
C ILE A 126 22.50 -0.60 1.89
N THR A 127 23.18 -0.87 0.77
CA THR A 127 24.50 -1.52 0.78
C THR A 127 25.51 -0.71 1.58
N ARG A 128 25.53 0.62 1.40
CA ARG A 128 26.42 1.53 2.13
C ARG A 128 26.10 1.58 3.62
N TYR A 129 24.82 1.56 3.99
CA TYR A 129 24.39 1.48 5.39
C TYR A 129 24.91 0.20 6.06
N ILE A 130 24.77 -0.95 5.39
CA ILE A 130 25.26 -2.24 5.89
C ILE A 130 26.79 -2.23 6.06
N GLN A 131 27.52 -1.66 5.10
CA GLN A 131 28.98 -1.50 5.18
C GLN A 131 29.44 -0.65 6.36
N ASN A 132 28.63 0.34 6.77
CA ASN A 132 28.99 1.32 7.79
C ASN A 132 28.45 0.98 9.20
N GLN A 133 27.65 -0.06 9.36
CA GLN A 133 27.06 -0.44 10.66
C GLN A 133 28.03 -1.16 11.63
N GLY A 134 29.22 -1.56 11.18
CA GLY A 134 30.24 -2.12 12.06
C GLY A 134 31.01 -1.03 12.80
N GLN A 135 30.87 -0.97 14.14
CA GLN A 135 31.64 -0.05 14.99
C GLN A 135 33.16 -0.34 15.07
N GLU A 136 33.66 -1.33 14.34
CA GLU A 136 35.10 -1.51 14.14
C GLU A 136 35.30 -1.90 12.67
N LYS A 137 36.41 -1.45 12.07
CA LYS A 137 36.84 -1.73 10.70
C LYS A 137 36.98 -3.24 10.44
N ARG A 138 35.87 -3.97 10.36
CA ARG A 138 35.81 -5.33 9.86
C ARG A 138 35.51 -5.20 8.37
N GLU A 139 36.37 -5.77 7.54
CA GLU A 139 36.17 -5.79 6.09
C GLU A 139 34.78 -6.36 5.78
N TYR A 140 33.94 -5.55 5.12
CA TYR A 140 32.64 -6.00 4.64
C TYR A 140 32.86 -7.13 3.61
N LYS A 141 32.57 -8.37 3.99
CA LYS A 141 32.60 -9.51 3.09
C LYS A 141 31.20 -9.76 2.53
N LYS A 142 30.97 -9.37 1.28
CA LYS A 142 29.77 -9.76 0.52
C LYS A 142 29.82 -11.27 0.27
N ILE A 143 29.01 -12.03 1.00
CA ILE A 143 29.02 -13.51 0.94
C ILE A 143 28.15 -14.09 -0.17
N TYR A 144 27.15 -13.34 -0.65
CA TYR A 144 26.21 -13.80 -1.66
C TYR A 144 25.47 -12.59 -2.27
N GLU A 145 25.22 -12.66 -3.58
CA GLU A 145 24.27 -11.80 -4.28
C GLU A 145 23.65 -12.60 -5.41
N ASN A 146 22.34 -12.48 -5.55
CA ASN A 146 21.61 -13.03 -6.66
C ASN A 146 20.45 -12.09 -7.01
N GLN A 147 20.03 -12.10 -8.26
CA GLN A 147 18.76 -11.51 -8.67
C GLN A 147 17.71 -12.61 -8.52
N PRO A 148 16.70 -12.45 -7.64
CA PRO A 148 15.71 -13.50 -7.44
C PRO A 148 14.86 -13.64 -8.71
N GLU A 149 15.07 -14.73 -9.45
CA GLU A 149 14.09 -15.28 -10.39
C GLU A 149 13.13 -16.15 -9.57
N LEU A 150 11.91 -15.64 -9.34
CA LEU A 150 10.83 -16.42 -8.75
C LEU A 150 9.88 -16.82 -9.89
N ASP A 151 10.15 -17.98 -10.49
CA ASP A 151 9.19 -18.65 -11.36
C ASP A 151 8.34 -19.61 -10.51
N PHE A 152 7.05 -19.31 -10.39
CA PHE A 152 6.08 -20.16 -9.69
C PHE A 152 5.28 -21.06 -10.64
N GLY A 153 5.61 -21.10 -11.94
CA GLY A 153 4.98 -22.02 -12.89
C GLY A 153 3.45 -21.95 -12.91
N LEU A 154 2.89 -20.73 -12.91
CA LEU A 154 1.45 -20.48 -13.05
C LEU A 154 1.07 -20.22 -14.51
#